data_AF-A0A5Q0JWP7-F1
#
_entry.id   AF-A0A5Q0JWP7-F1
#
_cell.length_a   1.000
_cell.length_b   1.000
_cell.length_c   1.000
_cell.angle_alpha   90.00
_cell.angle_beta   90.00
_cell.angle_gamma   90.00
#
_symmetry.space_group_name_H-M   'P 1'
#
loop_
_entity.id
_entity.type
_entity.pdbx_description
1 polymer ?
#
loop_
_entity_poly.entity_id
_entity_poly.type
_entity_poly.pdbx_seq_one_letter_code
_entity_poly.pdbx_strand_id
1 'polypeptide(L)'
;MNLFKFLVSKVFLKQIALAVVATVVLVFLALKWLKSSTNHGDFETVPQLTGKSISVAEIELKENNLVMQIQDSANFNPEYPKFSVIEQEPPVGAKVKKGRKVYITLNPSGFRKVRVPDLLESTLRQAKPTLEALDFKVGKLTYVDNIGKDIVLGMKHKGQTISAGDMLPKTETIDLVLGNGRQPQN
;
A
#
# COMPACT_ATOMS: atom_id res chain seq x y z
N MET A 1 51.72 -3.38 54.38
CA MET A 1 50.97 -4.65 54.17
C MET A 1 51.14 -5.04 52.70
N ASN A 2 51.70 -6.20 52.41
CA ASN A 2 52.20 -6.51 51.06
C ASN A 2 51.05 -7.04 50.17
N LEU A 3 50.47 -6.17 49.32
CA LEU A 3 49.27 -6.44 48.49
C LEU A 3 49.38 -7.74 47.67
N PHE A 4 50.59 -8.03 47.17
CA PHE A 4 50.89 -9.24 46.41
C PHE A 4 50.69 -10.53 47.20
N LYS A 5 51.00 -10.56 48.51
CA LYS A 5 50.79 -11.76 49.34
C LYS A 5 49.30 -12.04 49.59
N PHE A 6 48.46 -11.00 49.54
CA PHE A 6 47.01 -11.13 49.69
C PHE A 6 46.35 -11.68 48.42
N LEU A 7 46.76 -11.20 47.24
CA LEU A 7 46.26 -11.67 45.94
C LEU A 7 46.55 -13.16 45.67
N VAL A 8 47.63 -13.71 46.25
CA VAL A 8 47.98 -15.15 46.13
C VAL A 8 47.44 -15.96 47.33
N SER A 9 46.73 -15.34 48.26
CA SER A 9 46.19 -16.04 49.43
C SER A 9 45.07 -17.01 49.05
N LYS A 10 45.00 -18.14 49.76
CA LYS A 10 43.91 -19.13 49.58
C LYS A 10 42.52 -18.52 49.79
N VAL A 11 42.42 -17.49 50.63
CA VAL A 11 41.14 -16.79 50.92
C VAL A 11 40.70 -15.97 49.71
N PHE A 12 41.62 -15.20 49.10
CA PHE A 12 41.32 -14.41 47.91
C PHE A 12 40.91 -15.30 46.73
N LEU A 13 41.64 -16.38 46.47
CA LEU A 13 41.29 -17.34 45.41
C LEU A 13 39.91 -18.00 45.63
N LYS A 14 39.53 -18.30 46.88
CA LYS A 14 38.17 -18.81 47.20
C LYS A 14 37.07 -17.79 46.89
N GLN A 15 37.29 -16.51 47.20
CA GLN A 15 36.31 -15.46 46.89
C GLN A 15 36.18 -15.21 45.40
N ILE A 16 37.29 -15.23 44.64
CA ILE A 16 37.24 -15.18 43.18
C ILE A 16 36.46 -16.39 42.64
N ALA A 17 36.75 -17.61 43.10
CA ALA A 17 36.03 -18.79 42.65
C ALA A 17 34.52 -18.67 42.96
N LEU A 18 34.15 -18.21 44.16
CA LEU A 18 32.76 -17.95 44.55
C LEU A 18 32.11 -16.89 43.66
N ALA A 19 32.80 -15.77 43.38
CA ALA A 19 32.30 -14.70 42.53
C ALA A 19 32.09 -15.18 41.09
N VAL A 20 33.00 -16.01 40.56
CA VAL A 20 32.86 -16.63 39.23
C VAL A 20 31.64 -17.54 39.21
N VAL A 21 31.48 -18.43 40.19
CA VAL A 21 30.32 -19.31 40.31
C VAL A 21 29.02 -18.51 40.41
N ALA A 22 28.98 -17.49 41.26
CA ALA A 22 27.81 -16.61 41.41
C ALA A 22 27.47 -15.90 40.09
N THR A 23 28.48 -15.43 39.36
CA THR A 23 28.30 -14.79 38.04
C THR A 23 27.75 -15.77 37.02
N VAL A 24 28.28 -17.00 36.95
CA VAL A 24 27.77 -18.05 36.05
C VAL A 24 26.32 -18.38 36.37
N VAL A 25 25.98 -18.51 37.65
CA VAL A 25 24.60 -18.78 38.09
C VAL A 25 23.67 -17.62 37.72
N LEU A 26 24.08 -16.37 37.95
CA LEU A 26 23.31 -15.18 37.57
C LEU A 26 23.05 -15.12 36.07
N VAL A 27 24.09 -15.35 35.24
CA VAL A 27 23.95 -15.39 33.79
C VAL A 27 23.01 -16.51 33.36
N PHE A 28 23.13 -17.71 33.93
CA PHE A 28 22.25 -18.82 33.62
C PHE A 28 20.78 -18.53 33.96
N LEU A 29 20.52 -17.95 35.13
CA LEU A 29 19.17 -17.54 35.54
C LEU A 29 18.61 -16.44 34.63
N ALA A 30 19.43 -15.44 34.29
CA ALA A 30 19.03 -14.37 33.37
C ALA A 30 18.68 -14.92 31.98
N LEU A 31 19.46 -15.85 31.44
CA LEU A 31 19.18 -16.49 30.14
C LEU A 31 17.90 -17.33 30.18
N LYS A 32 17.67 -18.07 31.27
CA LYS A 32 16.42 -18.84 31.47
C LYS A 32 15.20 -17.92 31.55
N TRP A 33 15.30 -16.81 32.29
CA TRP A 33 14.24 -15.82 32.40
C TRP A 33 13.95 -15.14 31.06
N LEU A 34 15.00 -14.73 30.33
CA LEU A 34 14.86 -14.11 29.02
C LEU A 34 14.20 -15.05 28.01
N LYS A 35 14.58 -16.34 27.98
CA LYS A 35 13.96 -17.35 27.12
C LYS A 35 12.46 -17.47 27.38
N SER A 36 12.06 -17.50 28.65
CA SER A 36 10.66 -17.63 29.05
C SER A 36 9.85 -16.35 28.79
N SER A 37 10.45 -15.18 28.97
CA SER A 37 9.73 -13.90 28.84
C SER A 37 9.56 -13.44 27.39
N THR A 38 10.41 -13.91 26.47
CA THR A 38 10.46 -13.40 25.08
C THR A 38 9.92 -14.38 24.04
N ASN A 39 9.48 -15.58 24.44
CA ASN A 39 9.11 -16.67 23.52
C ASN A 39 10.13 -16.81 22.38
N HIS A 40 11.41 -16.87 22.77
CA HIS A 40 12.52 -16.88 21.84
C HIS A 40 12.53 -18.20 21.07
N GLY A 41 12.35 -18.15 19.75
CA GLY A 41 12.26 -19.33 18.88
C GLY A 41 10.85 -19.66 18.37
N ASP A 42 9.80 -19.09 18.97
CA ASP A 42 8.42 -19.33 18.51
C ASP A 42 8.04 -18.30 17.43
N PHE A 43 7.60 -18.79 16.29
CA PHE A 43 7.18 -17.98 15.14
C PHE A 43 5.97 -18.61 14.46
N GLU A 44 5.10 -17.74 13.97
CA GLU A 44 4.02 -18.07 13.05
C GLU A 44 4.48 -17.75 11.62
N THR A 45 3.97 -18.51 10.65
CA THR A 45 4.29 -18.29 9.24
C THR A 45 3.17 -17.49 8.59
N VAL A 46 3.52 -16.44 7.86
CA VAL A 46 2.52 -15.62 7.15
C VAL A 46 1.97 -16.41 5.96
N PRO A 47 0.65 -16.66 5.87
CA PRO A 47 0.04 -17.39 4.76
C PRO A 47 0.00 -16.53 3.48
N GLN A 48 -0.31 -17.19 2.36
CA GLN A 48 -0.57 -16.53 1.09
C GLN A 48 -2.00 -16.00 1.06
N LEU A 49 -2.15 -14.67 1.10
CA LEU A 49 -3.45 -14.00 1.11
C LEU A 49 -3.80 -13.37 -0.24
N THR A 50 -2.80 -13.00 -1.05
CA THR A 50 -3.01 -12.39 -2.37
C THR A 50 -3.96 -13.22 -3.23
N GLY A 51 -4.98 -12.55 -3.81
CA GLY A 51 -6.04 -13.13 -4.61
C GLY A 51 -7.22 -13.69 -3.83
N LYS A 52 -7.12 -13.82 -2.49
CA LYS A 52 -8.21 -14.34 -1.66
C LYS A 52 -9.20 -13.24 -1.30
N SER A 53 -10.44 -13.63 -1.00
CA SER A 53 -11.43 -12.70 -0.44
C SER A 53 -11.06 -12.31 0.99
N ILE A 54 -11.59 -11.18 1.45
CA ILE A 54 -11.41 -10.71 2.85
C ILE A 54 -11.81 -11.80 3.85
N SER A 55 -12.93 -12.48 3.61
CA SER A 55 -13.44 -13.53 4.49
C SER A 55 -12.49 -14.72 4.61
N VAL A 56 -11.90 -15.17 3.49
CA VAL A 56 -10.93 -16.27 3.49
C VAL A 56 -9.62 -15.83 4.14
N ALA A 57 -9.16 -14.61 3.85
CA ALA A 57 -7.95 -14.06 4.44
C ALA A 57 -8.07 -13.93 5.98
N GLU A 58 -9.23 -13.51 6.47
CA GLU A 58 -9.51 -13.42 7.91
C GLU A 58 -9.45 -14.79 8.59
N ILE A 59 -10.03 -15.82 7.97
CA ILE A 59 -9.99 -17.20 8.48
C ILE A 59 -8.54 -17.70 8.55
N GLU A 60 -7.77 -17.58 7.48
CA GLU A 60 -6.39 -18.07 7.43
C GLU A 60 -5.47 -17.33 8.40
N LEU A 61 -5.62 -16.02 8.54
CA LEU A 61 -4.87 -15.24 9.52
C LEU A 61 -5.20 -15.71 10.95
N LYS A 62 -6.48 -15.94 11.25
CA LYS A 62 -6.91 -16.42 12.57
C LYS A 62 -6.36 -17.81 12.88
N GLU A 63 -6.35 -18.72 11.91
CA GLU A 63 -5.77 -20.07 12.04
C GLU A 63 -4.26 -20.03 12.31
N ASN A 64 -3.55 -19.03 11.79
CA ASN A 64 -2.11 -18.82 12.03
C ASN A 64 -1.81 -17.89 13.22
N ASN A 65 -2.79 -17.61 14.08
CA ASN A 65 -2.67 -16.67 15.22
C ASN A 65 -2.18 -15.27 14.83
N LEU A 66 -2.53 -14.80 13.64
CA LEU A 66 -2.20 -13.49 13.10
C LEU A 66 -3.43 -12.57 13.11
N VAL A 67 -3.20 -11.26 13.00
CA VAL A 67 -4.27 -10.26 13.04
C VAL A 67 -4.36 -9.55 11.70
N MET A 68 -5.56 -9.52 11.11
CA MET A 68 -5.82 -8.79 9.87
C MET A 68 -5.89 -7.28 10.14
N GLN A 69 -5.21 -6.49 9.31
CA GLN A 69 -5.32 -5.04 9.30
C GLN A 69 -5.50 -4.55 7.86
N ILE A 70 -6.63 -3.94 7.55
CA ILE A 70 -6.88 -3.41 6.21
C ILE A 70 -6.17 -2.06 6.07
N GLN A 71 -5.47 -1.88 4.95
CA GLN A 71 -4.92 -0.60 4.51
C GLN A 71 -5.76 -0.03 3.37
N ASP A 72 -6.04 1.28 3.46
CA ASP A 72 -6.71 2.00 2.39
C ASP A 72 -5.76 2.15 1.20
N SER A 73 -6.20 1.74 0.01
CA SER A 73 -5.43 1.95 -1.22
C SER A 73 -6.31 2.39 -2.37
N ALA A 74 -5.68 3.16 -3.24
CA ALA A 74 -6.24 3.62 -4.50
C ALA A 74 -5.91 2.71 -5.68
N ASN A 75 -5.05 1.71 -5.44
CA ASN A 75 -4.50 0.88 -6.49
C ASN A 75 -5.53 -0.18 -6.86
N PHE A 76 -6.00 -0.10 -8.09
CA PHE A 76 -6.87 -1.09 -8.69
C PHE A 76 -6.02 -2.01 -9.56
N ASN A 77 -6.21 -3.32 -9.42
CA ASN A 77 -5.60 -4.31 -10.30
C ASN A 77 -6.71 -5.12 -11.00
N PRO A 78 -6.84 -5.06 -12.34
CA PRO A 78 -7.89 -5.77 -13.07
C PRO A 78 -7.73 -7.31 -13.08
N GLU A 79 -6.56 -7.85 -12.73
CA GLU A 79 -6.31 -9.29 -12.66
C GLU A 79 -6.98 -9.95 -11.45
N TYR A 80 -7.33 -9.15 -10.44
CA TYR A 80 -7.89 -9.63 -9.19
C TYR A 80 -9.38 -9.31 -9.07
N PRO A 81 -10.19 -10.16 -8.42
CA PRO A 81 -11.58 -9.85 -8.14
C PRO A 81 -11.74 -8.60 -7.27
N LYS A 82 -12.91 -7.95 -7.35
CA LYS A 82 -13.29 -6.87 -6.43
C LYS A 82 -13.22 -7.36 -4.97
N PHE A 83 -12.65 -6.53 -4.10
CA PHE A 83 -12.49 -6.79 -2.67
C PHE A 83 -11.63 -8.02 -2.33
N SER A 84 -10.80 -8.48 -3.26
CA SER A 84 -9.76 -9.46 -2.96
C SER A 84 -8.47 -8.78 -2.50
N VAL A 85 -7.59 -9.51 -1.83
CA VAL A 85 -6.29 -8.99 -1.41
C VAL A 85 -5.38 -8.85 -2.61
N ILE A 86 -4.82 -7.66 -2.83
CA ILE A 86 -3.86 -7.39 -3.92
C ILE A 86 -2.43 -7.29 -3.42
N GLU A 87 -2.25 -6.96 -2.14
CA GLU A 87 -0.95 -6.81 -1.51
C GLU A 87 -1.06 -7.19 -0.03
N GLN A 88 0.01 -7.74 0.52
CA GLN A 88 0.12 -8.07 1.92
C GLN A 88 1.50 -7.70 2.45
N GLU A 89 1.56 -7.31 3.71
CA GLU A 89 2.80 -7.06 4.44
C GLU A 89 2.63 -7.56 5.89
N PRO A 90 3.46 -8.48 6.40
CA PRO A 90 4.67 -9.06 5.77
C PRO A 90 4.41 -10.01 4.60
N PRO A 91 5.45 -10.30 3.77
CA PRO A 91 5.30 -11.18 2.61
C PRO A 91 5.02 -12.63 3.03
N VAL A 92 4.50 -13.40 2.08
CA VAL A 92 4.21 -14.83 2.25
C VAL A 92 5.44 -15.58 2.73
N GLY A 93 5.25 -16.49 3.68
CA GLY A 93 6.32 -17.32 4.25
C GLY A 93 7.20 -16.59 5.27
N ALA A 94 6.97 -15.30 5.52
CA ALA A 94 7.68 -14.57 6.57
C ALA A 94 7.41 -15.19 7.96
N LYS A 95 8.45 -15.26 8.79
CA LYS A 95 8.34 -15.73 10.17
C LYS A 95 8.12 -14.55 11.10
N VAL A 96 6.96 -14.53 11.76
CA VAL A 96 6.55 -13.42 12.62
C VAL A 96 6.18 -13.92 14.01
N LYS A 97 6.12 -13.01 14.99
CA LYS A 97 5.61 -13.37 16.32
C LYS A 97 4.09 -13.54 16.29
N LYS A 98 3.58 -14.38 17.19
CA LYS A 98 2.15 -14.53 17.44
C LYS A 98 1.48 -13.18 17.65
N GLY A 99 0.30 -12.99 17.06
CA GLY A 99 -0.46 -11.74 17.15
C GLY A 99 0.10 -10.61 16.28
N ARG A 100 1.04 -10.89 15.38
CA ARG A 100 1.52 -9.89 14.42
C ARG A 100 0.37 -9.45 13.53
N LYS A 101 0.26 -8.13 13.34
CA LYS A 101 -0.64 -7.52 12.35
C LYS A 101 -0.08 -7.76 10.96
N VAL A 102 -0.90 -8.38 10.11
CA VAL A 102 -0.67 -8.50 8.67
C VAL A 102 -1.54 -7.44 8.00
N TYR A 103 -0.86 -6.48 7.40
CA TYR A 103 -1.49 -5.42 6.63
C TYR A 103 -1.86 -5.98 5.27
N ILE A 104 -3.12 -5.80 4.87
CA ILE A 104 -3.61 -6.22 3.57
C ILE A 104 -4.18 -5.02 2.82
N THR A 105 -3.88 -4.96 1.54
CA THR A 105 -4.48 -4.00 0.62
C THR A 105 -5.53 -4.70 -0.21
N LEU A 106 -6.71 -4.11 -0.30
CA LEU A 106 -7.84 -4.69 -1.04
C LEU A 106 -7.97 -4.08 -2.42
N ASN A 107 -8.41 -4.90 -3.37
CA ASN A 107 -8.77 -4.44 -4.70
C ASN A 107 -10.08 -3.63 -4.61
N PRO A 108 -10.08 -2.34 -4.96
CA PRO A 108 -11.31 -1.58 -5.03
C PRO A 108 -12.24 -2.12 -6.12
N SER A 109 -13.47 -1.61 -6.18
CA SER A 109 -14.44 -2.01 -7.20
C SER A 109 -14.12 -1.59 -8.63
N GLY A 110 -13.05 -0.81 -8.81
CA GLY A 110 -12.63 -0.25 -10.08
C GLY A 110 -11.56 0.82 -9.84
N PHE A 111 -11.10 1.41 -10.94
CA PHE A 111 -10.15 2.52 -10.89
C PHE A 111 -10.68 3.69 -10.04
N ARG A 112 -9.76 4.36 -9.34
CA ARG A 112 -10.07 5.61 -8.62
C ARG A 112 -10.70 6.61 -9.59
N LYS A 113 -11.79 7.22 -9.16
CA LYS A 113 -12.43 8.31 -9.91
C LYS A 113 -11.65 9.61 -9.71
N VAL A 114 -11.41 10.30 -10.82
CA VAL A 114 -10.76 11.61 -10.90
C VAL A 114 -11.79 12.60 -11.44
N ARG A 115 -11.68 13.85 -10.99
CA ARG A 115 -12.56 14.93 -11.46
C ARG A 115 -12.17 15.32 -12.89
N VAL A 116 -13.16 15.44 -13.76
CA VAL A 116 -12.98 15.98 -15.11
C VAL A 116 -12.64 17.47 -14.98
N PRO A 117 -11.49 17.92 -15.53
CA PRO A 117 -11.08 19.31 -15.48
C PRO A 117 -12.01 20.18 -16.33
N ASP A 118 -12.07 21.46 -16.01
CA ASP A 118 -12.75 22.42 -16.88
C ASP A 118 -11.86 22.73 -18.09
N LEU A 119 -12.31 22.30 -19.26
CA LEU A 119 -11.62 22.45 -20.53
C LEU A 119 -12.47 23.21 -21.54
N LEU A 120 -13.63 23.73 -21.15
CA LEU A 120 -14.44 24.54 -22.06
C LEU A 120 -13.65 25.78 -22.48
N GLU A 121 -13.78 26.14 -23.75
CA GLU A 121 -13.07 27.26 -24.40
C GLU A 121 -11.53 27.12 -24.43
N SER A 122 -10.98 26.01 -23.93
CA SER A 122 -9.56 25.73 -24.00
C SER A 122 -9.18 25.22 -25.39
N THR A 123 -7.95 25.50 -25.83
CA THR A 123 -7.46 24.96 -27.11
C THR A 123 -7.16 23.46 -26.98
N LEU A 124 -7.30 22.70 -28.07
CA LEU A 124 -6.93 21.26 -28.11
C LEU A 124 -5.50 21.02 -27.61
N ARG A 125 -4.58 21.94 -27.92
CA ARG A 125 -3.17 21.90 -27.50
C ARG A 125 -2.99 22.03 -25.98
N GLN A 126 -3.93 22.66 -25.27
CA GLN A 126 -3.96 22.72 -23.81
C GLN A 126 -4.77 21.55 -23.22
N ALA A 127 -5.94 21.27 -23.80
CA ALA A 127 -6.85 20.25 -23.29
C ALA A 127 -6.24 18.85 -23.30
N LYS A 128 -5.53 18.48 -24.37
CA LYS A 128 -4.90 17.16 -24.49
C LYS A 128 -3.90 16.85 -23.35
N PRO A 129 -2.86 17.66 -23.10
CA PRO A 129 -1.92 17.37 -22.01
C PRO A 129 -2.58 17.45 -20.63
N THR A 130 -3.61 18.30 -20.44
CA THR A 130 -4.34 18.34 -19.17
C THR A 130 -5.11 17.04 -18.89
N LEU A 131 -5.73 16.45 -19.91
CA LEU A 131 -6.41 15.15 -19.79
C LEU A 131 -5.40 14.02 -19.55
N GLU A 132 -4.31 13.99 -20.32
CA GLU A 132 -3.26 12.97 -20.20
C GLU A 132 -2.57 13.02 -18.82
N ALA A 133 -2.36 14.21 -18.26
CA ALA A 133 -1.80 14.38 -16.91
C ALA A 133 -2.70 13.82 -15.79
N LEU A 134 -4.00 13.64 -16.05
CA LEU A 134 -4.97 13.02 -15.14
C LEU A 134 -5.22 11.54 -15.46
N ASP A 135 -4.35 10.93 -16.28
CA ASP A 135 -4.50 9.57 -16.81
C ASP A 135 -5.79 9.36 -17.64
N PHE A 136 -6.43 10.41 -18.14
CA PHE A 136 -7.51 10.27 -19.12
C PHE A 136 -6.94 10.10 -20.52
N LYS A 137 -7.61 9.28 -21.34
CA LYS A 137 -7.25 9.12 -22.76
C LYS A 137 -8.08 10.07 -23.61
N VAL A 138 -7.45 10.76 -24.55
CA VAL A 138 -8.20 11.54 -25.55
C VAL A 138 -8.73 10.58 -26.62
N GLY A 139 -10.05 10.57 -26.80
CA GLY A 139 -10.73 9.72 -27.76
C GLY A 139 -10.97 10.40 -29.10
N LYS A 140 -12.20 10.28 -29.59
CA LYS A 140 -12.64 10.85 -30.86
C LYS A 140 -12.72 12.37 -30.78
N LEU A 141 -12.12 13.03 -31.76
CA LEU A 141 -12.29 14.47 -31.99
C LEU A 141 -13.43 14.67 -32.99
N THR A 142 -14.47 15.40 -32.57
CA THR A 142 -15.62 15.73 -33.42
C THR A 142 -15.63 17.24 -33.66
N TYR A 143 -15.71 17.67 -34.91
CA TYR A 143 -15.70 19.08 -35.26
C TYR A 143 -17.11 19.58 -35.58
N VAL A 144 -17.45 20.78 -35.11
CA VAL A 144 -18.69 21.48 -35.40
C VAL A 144 -18.40 22.90 -35.90
N ASP A 145 -19.36 23.50 -36.61
CA ASP A 145 -19.22 24.87 -37.09
C ASP A 145 -19.13 25.84 -35.91
N ASN A 146 -17.97 26.46 -35.77
CA ASN A 146 -17.68 27.47 -34.76
C ASN A 146 -16.45 28.28 -35.20
N ILE A 147 -16.48 29.60 -34.97
CA ILE A 147 -15.41 30.52 -35.33
C ILE A 147 -14.06 30.18 -34.64
N GLY A 148 -14.11 29.58 -33.45
CA GLY A 148 -12.96 29.17 -32.67
C GLY A 148 -12.39 27.84 -33.17
N LYS A 149 -11.38 27.89 -34.05
CA LYS A 149 -10.68 26.69 -34.51
C LYS A 149 -9.96 25.98 -33.36
N ASP A 150 -10.15 24.66 -33.26
CA ASP A 150 -9.55 23.77 -32.27
C ASP A 150 -9.88 24.15 -30.81
N ILE A 151 -10.91 24.97 -30.60
CA ILE A 151 -11.43 25.29 -29.27
C ILE A 151 -12.38 24.17 -28.82
N VAL A 152 -12.23 23.72 -27.58
CA VAL A 152 -13.11 22.73 -26.97
C VAL A 152 -14.45 23.38 -26.64
N LEU A 153 -15.50 22.89 -27.28
CA LEU A 153 -16.89 23.32 -27.10
C LEU A 153 -17.67 22.36 -26.21
N GLY A 154 -17.16 21.13 -26.04
CA GLY A 154 -17.79 20.14 -25.19
C GLY A 154 -16.96 18.88 -25.05
N MET A 155 -17.31 18.08 -24.04
CA MET A 155 -16.68 16.80 -23.75
C MET A 155 -17.75 15.70 -23.71
N LYS A 156 -17.38 14.51 -24.17
CA LYS A 156 -18.27 13.33 -24.14
C LYS A 156 -17.54 12.11 -23.58
N HIS A 157 -18.29 11.28 -22.87
CA HIS A 157 -17.83 9.97 -22.40
C HIS A 157 -18.88 8.93 -22.79
N LYS A 158 -18.48 7.86 -23.48
CA LYS A 158 -19.38 6.77 -23.95
C LYS A 158 -20.63 7.30 -24.66
N GLY A 159 -20.48 8.37 -25.46
CA GLY A 159 -21.54 9.00 -26.23
C GLY A 159 -22.42 10.00 -25.47
N GLN A 160 -22.28 10.11 -24.14
CA GLN A 160 -23.01 11.08 -23.32
C GLN A 160 -22.19 12.35 -23.09
N THR A 161 -22.84 13.51 -23.07
CA THR A 161 -22.18 14.78 -22.73
C THR A 161 -21.84 14.80 -21.25
N ILE A 162 -20.59 15.14 -20.94
CA ILE A 162 -20.07 15.29 -19.58
C ILE A 162 -19.68 16.73 -19.32
N SER A 163 -19.74 17.14 -18.06
CA SER A 163 -19.41 18.50 -17.62
C SER A 163 -18.14 18.52 -16.77
N ALA A 164 -17.53 19.70 -16.68
CA ALA A 164 -16.46 19.94 -15.72
C ALA A 164 -16.95 19.62 -14.30
N GLY A 165 -16.13 18.93 -13.50
CA GLY A 165 -16.52 18.50 -12.16
C GLY A 165 -17.04 17.07 -12.05
N ASP A 166 -17.43 16.44 -13.17
CA ASP A 166 -17.87 15.04 -13.17
C ASP A 166 -16.77 14.09 -12.71
N MET A 167 -17.14 12.99 -12.06
CA MET A 167 -16.19 12.02 -11.49
C MET A 167 -16.11 10.77 -12.36
N LEU A 168 -15.03 10.64 -13.12
CA LEU A 168 -14.80 9.50 -14.02
C LEU A 168 -13.61 8.65 -13.54
N PRO A 169 -13.68 7.31 -13.67
CA PRO A 169 -12.51 6.46 -13.40
C PRO A 169 -11.29 6.92 -14.21
N LYS A 170 -10.11 6.95 -13.58
CA LYS A 170 -8.85 7.15 -14.32
C LYS A 170 -8.72 6.10 -15.42
N THR A 171 -8.01 6.41 -16.51
CA THR A 171 -7.87 5.59 -17.73
C THR A 171 -9.06 5.55 -18.69
N GLU A 172 -10.18 6.19 -18.34
CA GLU A 172 -11.32 6.35 -19.24
C GLU A 172 -11.01 7.31 -20.40
N THR A 173 -11.74 7.13 -21.51
CA THR A 173 -11.54 7.88 -22.75
C THR A 173 -12.53 9.03 -22.86
N ILE A 174 -12.06 10.27 -22.99
CA ILE A 174 -12.89 11.46 -23.19
C ILE A 174 -12.80 11.91 -24.65
N ASP A 175 -13.95 11.95 -25.32
CA ASP A 175 -14.11 12.49 -26.66
C ASP A 175 -14.30 14.02 -26.57
N LEU A 176 -13.69 14.75 -27.50
CA LEU A 176 -13.76 16.22 -27.53
C LEU A 176 -14.59 16.70 -28.72
N VAL A 177 -15.46 17.66 -28.47
CA VAL A 177 -16.16 18.42 -29.49
C VAL A 177 -15.42 19.74 -29.68
N LEU A 178 -14.93 19.98 -30.89
CA LEU A 178 -14.05 21.09 -31.24
C LEU A 178 -14.70 22.00 -32.28
N GLY A 179 -14.34 23.28 -32.28
CA GLY A 179 -14.69 24.20 -33.35
C GLY A 179 -13.80 24.02 -34.59
N ASN A 180 -14.39 24.12 -35.78
CA ASN A 180 -13.66 23.96 -37.06
C ASN A 180 -13.15 25.27 -37.67
N GLY A 181 -13.40 26.42 -37.04
CA GLY A 181 -13.03 27.75 -37.55
C GLY A 181 -14.01 28.34 -38.57
N ARG A 182 -15.18 27.73 -38.79
CA ARG A 182 -16.21 28.22 -39.72
C ARG A 182 -17.33 28.95 -38.97
N GLN A 183 -17.90 29.97 -39.60
CA GLN A 183 -19.06 30.66 -39.06
C GLN A 183 -20.29 29.73 -39.12
N PRO A 184 -21.04 29.55 -38.01
CA PRO A 184 -22.29 28.79 -38.03
C PRO A 184 -23.26 29.44 -39.02
N GLN A 185 -23.75 28.65 -39.98
CA GLN A 185 -24.86 29.09 -40.84
C GLN A 185 -26.16 28.79 -40.08
N ASN A 186 -26.76 29.83 -39.50
CA ASN A 186 -28.12 29.77 -38.97
C ASN A 186 -29.13 29.72 -40.12
#